data_AF-A0A2Z5IQZ2-F1
#
_entry.id   AF-A0A2Z5IQZ2-F1
#
_cell.length_a   1.000
_cell.length_b   1.000
_cell.length_c   1.000
_cell.angle_alpha   90.00
_cell.angle_beta   90.00
_cell.angle_gamma   90.00
#
_symmetry.space_group_name_H-M   'P 1'
#
loop_
_entity.id
_entity.type
_entity.pdbx_description
1 polymer ?
#
loop_
_entity_poly.entity_id
_entity_poly.type
_entity_poly.pdbx_seq_one_letter_code
_entity_poly.pdbx_strand_id
1 'polypeptide(L)'
;MKNKRLYLASLPILSALPIVAVSCNNHTNEDKEPNLHFDTDNIDSNQQQDIIIKNPFPQQILKLYNDEITELFNKTKENYRNYRIKYLPLKRNVEILRNKLISLAREQSIKANSEAITKFYEKWLNNDIKTMKNNLFGIYLFKYTLIFQDVDAVLADTNLVFESKEFVKHLEIIDKRKSGFDVNLGEVQRSIDAAWKFLKSHIYDPSRITKAENLANINIESDKNSHNHSHAIVNLTYEMGLWHEEFMKHNAKQLKDFEADFAKIIPNIVDNINHIEYEDNFKKIDEILSGDNSWTNKYNLLKQSLQEDGKSLLLKIKDLLEKIAKEDNLQKDISLNL
;
A
#
# COMPACT_ATOMS: atom_id res chain seq x y z
N MET A 1 -40.04 46.78 54.85
CA MET A 1 -39.44 47.66 53.84
C MET A 1 -38.96 46.83 52.66
N LYS A 2 -39.23 47.29 51.44
CA LYS A 2 -38.90 46.64 50.17
C LYS A 2 -37.38 46.58 49.94
N ASN A 3 -36.86 45.45 49.43
CA ASN A 3 -36.00 45.33 48.24
C ASN A 3 -35.48 43.87 48.17
N LYS A 4 -35.95 43.03 47.24
CA LYS A 4 -35.61 42.90 45.81
C LYS A 4 -34.20 42.33 45.55
N ARG A 5 -34.19 41.24 44.76
CA ARG A 5 -33.12 40.65 43.90
C ARG A 5 -32.19 39.66 44.63
N LEU A 6 -31.75 38.54 44.06
CA LEU A 6 -31.89 37.98 42.71
C LEU A 6 -31.68 36.45 42.86
N TYR A 7 -32.43 35.64 42.10
CA TYR A 7 -32.11 34.23 41.90
C TYR A 7 -30.78 34.10 41.14
N LEU A 8 -29.87 33.29 41.66
CA LEU A 8 -28.82 32.65 40.86
C LEU A 8 -28.85 31.17 41.23
N ALA A 9 -29.41 30.40 40.32
CA ALA A 9 -29.42 28.95 40.34
C ALA A 9 -27.97 28.47 40.43
N SER A 10 -27.66 27.73 41.50
CA SER A 10 -26.46 26.91 41.58
C SER A 10 -26.61 25.77 40.58
N LEU A 11 -26.07 25.97 39.37
CA LEU A 11 -25.77 24.90 38.44
C LEU A 11 -24.83 23.89 39.13
N PRO A 12 -25.05 22.57 38.99
CA PRO A 12 -24.10 21.59 39.46
C PRO A 12 -22.80 21.79 38.68
N ILE A 13 -21.70 21.92 39.42
CA ILE A 13 -20.35 21.81 38.88
C ILE A 13 -20.26 20.40 38.30
N LEU A 14 -20.46 20.29 36.99
CA LEU A 14 -20.02 19.14 36.21
C LEU A 14 -18.50 19.13 36.37
N SER A 15 -18.02 18.35 37.34
CA SER A 15 -16.62 17.98 37.45
C SER A 15 -16.25 17.30 36.13
N ALA A 16 -15.65 18.08 35.23
CA ALA A 16 -15.01 17.59 34.03
C ALA A 16 -13.97 16.58 34.48
N LEU A 17 -14.32 15.30 34.36
CA LEU A 17 -13.36 14.21 34.37
C LEU A 17 -12.26 14.59 33.36
N PRO A 18 -10.99 14.40 33.68
CA PRO A 18 -9.97 14.50 32.66
C PRO A 18 -10.35 13.45 31.62
N ILE A 19 -10.71 13.91 30.42
CA ILE A 19 -10.60 13.09 29.24
C ILE A 19 -9.12 12.81 29.17
N VAL A 20 -8.72 11.68 29.75
CA VAL A 20 -7.47 11.04 29.41
C VAL A 20 -7.62 10.82 27.92
N ALA A 21 -7.05 11.73 27.14
CA ALA A 21 -6.74 11.44 25.76
C ALA A 21 -5.90 10.18 25.85
N VAL A 22 -6.55 9.04 25.59
CA VAL A 22 -5.84 7.85 25.15
C VAL A 22 -5.20 8.32 23.86
N SER A 23 -3.98 8.86 23.99
CA SER A 23 -3.07 8.99 22.88
C SER A 23 -3.16 7.67 22.17
N CYS A 24 -3.56 7.70 20.89
CA CYS A 24 -3.30 6.59 20.00
C CYS A 24 -1.89 6.12 20.33
N ASN A 25 -1.79 4.85 20.75
CA ASN A 25 -0.52 4.20 20.95
C ASN A 25 0.35 4.56 19.75
N ASN A 26 1.58 4.96 20.02
CA ASN A 26 2.62 5.13 19.02
C ASN A 26 2.44 4.06 17.92
N HIS A 27 2.46 4.48 16.65
CA HIS A 27 2.55 3.60 15.47
C HIS A 27 3.88 2.82 15.44
N THR A 28 4.28 2.22 16.56
CA THR A 28 5.45 1.36 16.73
C THR A 28 5.13 -0.10 16.46
N ASN A 29 3.87 -0.43 16.16
CA ASN A 29 3.44 -1.80 15.83
C ASN A 29 3.50 -2.13 14.33
N GLU A 30 3.69 -1.15 13.43
CA GLU A 30 3.88 -1.45 12.00
C GLU A 30 5.25 -2.09 11.71
N ASP A 31 6.23 -1.92 12.61
CA ASP A 31 7.61 -2.37 12.42
C ASP A 31 7.96 -3.62 13.25
N LYS A 32 6.98 -4.33 13.83
CA LYS A 32 7.19 -5.59 14.55
C LYS A 32 6.19 -6.68 14.17
N GLU A 33 6.30 -7.20 12.96
CA GLU A 33 5.88 -8.58 12.67
C GLU A 33 7.04 -9.39 12.04
N PRO A 34 8.12 -9.65 12.80
CA PRO A 34 8.97 -10.77 12.49
C PRO A 34 8.18 -12.03 12.90
N ASN A 35 7.78 -12.82 11.90
CA ASN A 35 6.98 -14.03 12.05
C ASN A 35 5.46 -13.80 12.15
N LEU A 36 4.82 -13.61 10.98
CA LEU A 36 3.52 -14.25 10.78
C LEU A 36 3.77 -15.76 10.80
N HIS A 37 3.81 -16.35 11.99
CA HIS A 37 3.28 -17.68 12.10
C HIS A 37 1.78 -17.52 11.88
N PHE A 38 1.19 -18.28 10.95
CA PHE A 38 -0.27 -18.45 10.88
C PHE A 38 -0.82 -19.22 12.10
N ASP A 39 -0.14 -19.12 13.23
CA ASP A 39 -0.58 -19.67 14.49
C ASP A 39 -1.51 -18.65 15.12
N THR A 40 -2.79 -18.96 14.93
CA THR A 40 -3.91 -18.65 15.81
C THR A 40 -3.48 -18.05 17.14
N ASP A 41 -3.64 -16.74 17.34
CA ASP A 41 -3.89 -16.22 18.69
C ASP A 41 -4.64 -14.89 18.65
N ASN A 42 -5.77 -14.89 19.37
CA ASN A 42 -6.74 -13.81 19.61
C ASN A 42 -7.75 -13.45 18.51
N ILE A 43 -8.31 -14.47 17.85
CA ILE A 43 -9.72 -14.38 17.43
C ILE A 43 -10.55 -14.99 18.57
N ASP A 44 -11.55 -14.26 19.03
CA ASP A 44 -12.57 -14.72 19.98
C ASP A 44 -13.03 -16.14 19.56
N SER A 45 -12.59 -17.13 20.32
CA SER A 45 -12.60 -18.57 19.96
C SER A 45 -14.00 -19.21 19.91
N ASN A 46 -15.06 -18.41 19.96
CA ASN A 46 -16.42 -18.90 19.84
C ASN A 46 -16.86 -18.91 18.38
N GLN A 47 -16.64 -20.07 17.74
CA GLN A 47 -17.21 -20.55 16.47
C GLN A 47 -16.46 -20.23 15.16
N GLN A 48 -15.14 -20.44 15.08
CA GLN A 48 -14.57 -20.83 13.78
C GLN A 48 -14.92 -22.29 13.52
N GLN A 49 -15.99 -22.55 12.74
CA GLN A 49 -16.20 -23.86 12.17
C GLN A 49 -15.02 -24.17 11.24
N ASP A 50 -14.33 -25.29 11.49
CA ASP A 50 -13.37 -25.82 10.53
C ASP A 50 -14.11 -26.20 9.25
N ILE A 51 -13.78 -25.51 8.15
CA ILE A 51 -14.34 -25.81 6.84
C ILE A 51 -13.68 -27.09 6.33
N ILE A 52 -14.42 -28.20 6.31
CA ILE A 52 -13.94 -29.49 5.82
C ILE A 52 -14.32 -29.65 4.35
N ILE A 53 -13.31 -29.59 3.46
CA ILE A 53 -13.47 -29.82 2.02
C ILE A 53 -13.21 -31.30 1.70
N LYS A 54 -14.16 -31.98 1.05
CA LYS A 54 -14.12 -33.44 0.84
C LYS A 54 -13.82 -33.88 -0.59
N ASN A 55 -14.17 -33.08 -1.59
CA ASN A 55 -14.12 -33.49 -2.98
C ASN A 55 -12.74 -33.25 -3.61
N PRO A 56 -12.29 -34.11 -4.56
CA PRO A 56 -10.92 -34.06 -5.06
C PRO A 56 -10.50 -32.73 -5.71
N PHE A 57 -11.34 -32.12 -6.56
CA PHE A 57 -10.98 -30.86 -7.20
C PHE A 57 -10.97 -29.68 -6.22
N PRO A 58 -12.02 -29.44 -5.39
CA PRO A 58 -11.95 -28.43 -4.34
C PRO A 58 -10.79 -28.63 -3.35
N GLN A 59 -10.45 -29.86 -2.98
CA GLN A 59 -9.29 -30.16 -2.11
C GLN A 59 -7.97 -29.76 -2.77
N GLN A 60 -7.80 -30.04 -4.06
CA GLN A 60 -6.60 -29.62 -4.79
C GLN A 60 -6.48 -28.10 -4.85
N ILE A 61 -7.59 -27.39 -5.08
CA ILE A 61 -7.57 -25.91 -5.07
C ILE A 61 -7.23 -25.39 -3.67
N LEU A 62 -7.84 -25.95 -2.61
CA LEU A 62 -7.55 -25.57 -1.23
C LEU A 62 -6.07 -25.80 -0.89
N LYS A 63 -5.49 -26.91 -1.33
CA LYS A 63 -4.05 -27.19 -1.15
C LYS A 63 -3.18 -26.16 -1.87
N LEU A 64 -3.47 -25.86 -3.14
CA LEU A 64 -2.74 -24.83 -3.90
C LEU A 64 -2.84 -23.46 -3.20
N TYR A 65 -4.00 -23.15 -2.61
CA TYR A 65 -4.22 -21.91 -1.88
C TYR A 65 -3.42 -21.83 -0.57
N ASN A 66 -3.55 -22.85 0.29
CA ASN A 66 -2.89 -22.89 1.60
C ASN A 66 -1.36 -23.03 1.50
N ASP A 67 -0.87 -23.74 0.49
CA ASP A 67 0.56 -24.02 0.34
C ASP A 67 1.19 -22.99 -0.62
N GLU A 68 0.96 -23.14 -1.93
CA GLU A 68 1.75 -22.44 -2.95
C GLU A 68 1.37 -20.95 -3.10
N ILE A 69 0.08 -20.60 -3.05
CA ILE A 69 -0.38 -19.19 -3.12
C ILE A 69 0.03 -18.42 -1.87
N THR A 70 -0.15 -19.02 -0.69
CA THR A 70 0.26 -18.42 0.58
C THR A 70 1.78 -18.24 0.64
N GLU A 71 2.54 -19.22 0.15
CA GLU A 71 3.99 -19.08 0.01
C GLU A 71 4.38 -17.95 -0.95
N LEU A 72 3.73 -17.83 -2.12
CA LEU A 72 3.97 -16.73 -3.06
C LEU A 72 3.66 -15.36 -2.43
N PHE A 73 2.54 -15.27 -1.70
CA PHE A 73 2.17 -14.06 -0.97
C PHE A 73 3.25 -13.68 0.05
N ASN A 74 3.69 -14.63 0.87
CA ASN A 74 4.73 -14.41 1.87
C ASN A 74 6.08 -14.03 1.26
N LYS A 75 6.49 -14.68 0.17
CA LYS A 75 7.72 -14.32 -0.58
C LYS A 75 7.64 -12.89 -1.12
N THR A 76 6.50 -12.51 -1.67
CA THR A 76 6.27 -11.15 -2.21
C THR A 76 6.32 -10.12 -1.09
N LYS A 77 5.61 -10.40 0.02
CA LYS A 77 5.59 -9.58 1.23
C LYS A 77 6.99 -9.40 1.83
N GLU A 78 7.77 -10.47 1.93
CA GLU A 78 9.13 -10.43 2.49
C GLU A 78 10.10 -9.65 1.59
N ASN A 79 10.01 -9.85 0.27
CA ASN A 79 10.79 -9.07 -0.69
C ASN A 79 10.50 -7.56 -0.58
N TYR A 80 9.21 -7.20 -0.45
CA TYR A 80 8.80 -5.82 -0.21
C TYR A 80 9.21 -5.30 1.18
N ARG A 81 9.11 -6.10 2.24
CA ARG A 81 9.57 -5.69 3.58
C ARG A 81 11.05 -5.34 3.60
N ASN A 82 11.89 -6.16 2.98
CA ASN A 82 13.32 -5.89 2.85
C ASN A 82 13.59 -4.61 2.05
N TYR A 83 12.82 -4.37 0.99
CA TYR A 83 12.85 -3.12 0.23
C TYR A 83 12.44 -1.92 1.10
N ARG A 84 11.32 -2.06 1.83
CA ARG A 84 10.72 -1.03 2.67
C ARG A 84 11.66 -0.56 3.76
N ILE A 85 12.41 -1.46 4.40
CA ILE A 85 13.41 -1.11 5.42
C ILE A 85 14.40 -0.07 4.90
N LYS A 86 14.86 -0.23 3.65
CA LYS A 86 15.85 0.66 3.04
C LYS A 86 15.25 1.99 2.60
N TYR A 87 14.06 1.98 2.00
CA TYR A 87 13.55 3.15 1.28
C TYR A 87 12.34 3.86 1.92
N LEU A 88 11.68 3.27 2.90
CA LEU A 88 10.67 3.98 3.70
C LEU A 88 11.22 5.25 4.37
N PRO A 89 12.47 5.28 4.87
CA PRO A 89 13.05 6.50 5.41
C PRO A 89 13.11 7.63 4.37
N LEU A 90 13.33 7.34 3.09
CA LEU A 90 13.31 8.36 2.03
C LEU A 90 11.92 9.00 1.94
N LYS A 91 10.87 8.19 1.79
CA LYS A 91 9.47 8.67 1.76
C LYS A 91 9.15 9.53 2.99
N ARG A 92 9.41 9.01 4.19
CA ARG A 92 9.11 9.68 5.46
C ARG A 92 9.83 11.03 5.57
N ASN A 93 11.13 11.08 5.25
CA ASN A 93 11.89 12.33 5.34
C ASN A 93 11.49 13.34 4.27
N VAL A 94 11.11 12.91 3.07
CA VAL A 94 10.56 13.79 2.02
C VAL A 94 9.25 14.44 2.48
N GLU A 95 8.31 13.66 3.00
CA GLU A 95 7.03 14.16 3.51
C GLU A 95 7.23 15.15 4.68
N ILE A 96 8.14 14.85 5.60
CA ILE A 96 8.47 15.76 6.71
C ILE A 96 9.13 17.04 6.19
N LEU A 97 10.11 16.93 5.29
CA LEU A 97 10.82 18.08 4.73
C LEU A 97 9.86 19.02 3.99
N ARG A 98 8.91 18.47 3.20
CA ARG A 98 7.83 19.23 2.55
C ARG A 98 7.11 20.13 3.55
N ASN A 99 6.59 19.55 4.62
CA ASN A 99 5.82 20.26 5.63
C ASN A 99 6.67 21.32 6.35
N LYS A 100 7.92 20.99 6.68
CA LYS A 100 8.85 21.91 7.34
C LYS A 100 9.17 23.12 6.46
N LEU A 101 9.47 22.92 5.18
CA LEU A 101 9.79 24.01 4.26
C LEU A 101 8.60 24.94 4.01
N ILE A 102 7.38 24.39 3.91
CA ILE A 102 6.16 25.21 3.82
C ILE A 102 5.99 26.07 5.08
N SER A 103 6.19 25.49 6.27
CA SER A 103 6.10 26.24 7.53
C SER A 103 7.15 27.33 7.60
N LEU A 104 8.42 27.01 7.31
CA LEU A 104 9.53 27.96 7.30
C LEU A 104 9.32 29.11 6.31
N ALA A 105 8.79 28.81 5.11
CA ALA A 105 8.45 29.84 4.13
C ALA A 105 7.42 30.84 4.67
N ARG A 106 6.45 30.40 5.48
CA ARG A 106 5.43 31.25 6.09
C ARG A 106 5.94 32.05 7.29
N GLU A 107 6.99 31.57 7.96
CA GLU A 107 7.63 32.27 9.08
C GLU A 107 8.48 33.47 8.65
N GLN A 108 8.96 33.50 7.39
CA GLN A 108 9.83 34.58 6.94
C GLN A 108 9.12 35.94 6.90
N SER A 109 9.66 36.89 7.66
CA SER A 109 9.28 38.30 7.64
C SER A 109 9.70 39.01 6.35
N ILE A 110 10.78 38.55 5.72
CA ILE A 110 11.27 39.07 4.42
C ILE A 110 10.64 38.26 3.28
N LYS A 111 9.87 38.93 2.43
CA LYS A 111 9.17 38.27 1.30
C LYS A 111 10.11 37.51 0.35
N ALA A 112 11.25 38.09 0.01
CA ALA A 112 12.23 37.46 -0.89
C ALA A 112 12.74 36.12 -0.35
N ASN A 113 12.91 36.01 0.97
CA ASN A 113 13.31 34.79 1.65
C ASN A 113 12.23 33.71 1.57
N SER A 114 10.97 34.09 1.87
CA SER A 114 9.79 33.22 1.71
C SER A 114 9.67 32.68 0.28
N GLU A 115 9.84 33.56 -0.72
CA GLU A 115 9.79 33.20 -2.13
C GLU A 115 10.92 32.25 -2.54
N ALA A 116 12.13 32.41 -1.99
CA ALA A 116 13.25 31.53 -2.29
C ALA A 116 12.99 30.09 -1.80
N ILE A 117 12.52 29.94 -0.55
CA ILE A 117 12.16 28.64 0.03
C ILE A 117 11.01 28.00 -0.76
N THR A 118 9.98 28.80 -1.08
CA THR A 118 8.81 28.33 -1.85
C THR A 118 9.21 27.86 -3.24
N LYS A 119 10.10 28.58 -3.95
CA LYS A 119 10.59 28.16 -5.28
C LYS A 119 11.32 26.84 -5.25
N PHE A 120 12.12 26.57 -4.23
CA PHE A 120 12.75 25.26 -4.05
C PHE A 120 11.71 24.17 -3.84
N TYR A 121 10.77 24.39 -2.92
CA TYR A 121 9.67 23.46 -2.65
C TYR A 121 8.87 23.15 -3.93
N GLU A 122 8.44 24.17 -4.66
CA GLU A 122 7.66 24.03 -5.91
C GLU A 122 8.42 23.26 -6.98
N LYS A 123 9.73 23.47 -7.10
CA LYS A 123 10.57 22.81 -8.10
C LYS A 123 10.78 21.33 -7.78
N TRP A 124 11.06 20.99 -6.52
CA TRP A 124 11.63 19.68 -6.16
C TRP A 124 10.69 18.78 -5.37
N LEU A 125 9.83 19.35 -4.53
CA LEU A 125 9.13 18.61 -3.49
C LEU A 125 7.61 18.83 -3.48
N ASN A 126 7.03 19.55 -4.44
CA ASN A 126 5.59 19.81 -4.41
C ASN A 126 4.77 18.52 -4.58
N ASN A 127 3.53 18.56 -4.11
CA ASN A 127 2.53 17.50 -4.34
C ASN A 127 1.70 17.75 -5.61
N ASP A 128 1.88 18.89 -6.28
CA ASP A 128 1.27 19.18 -7.58
C ASP A 128 2.30 19.05 -8.70
N ILE A 129 2.16 17.99 -9.51
CA ILE A 129 3.01 17.70 -10.67
C ILE A 129 3.08 18.89 -11.65
N LYS A 130 1.99 19.66 -11.79
CA LYS A 130 1.95 20.82 -12.71
C LYS A 130 2.92 21.93 -12.30
N THR A 131 3.19 22.06 -11.01
CA THR A 131 4.09 23.09 -10.47
C THR A 131 5.57 22.73 -10.59
N MET A 132 5.90 21.45 -10.78
CA MET A 132 7.29 20.98 -10.83
C MET A 132 7.99 21.26 -12.18
N LYS A 133 7.38 22.02 -13.10
CA LYS A 133 8.02 22.60 -14.32
C LYS A 133 8.96 21.65 -15.08
N ASN A 134 8.50 20.44 -15.41
CA ASN A 134 9.28 19.40 -16.10
C ASN A 134 10.49 18.85 -15.33
N ASN A 135 10.54 19.05 -14.01
CA ASN A 135 11.55 18.42 -13.17
C ASN A 135 11.20 16.95 -12.95
N LEU A 136 11.69 16.09 -13.84
CA LEU A 136 11.43 14.65 -13.79
C LEU A 136 11.85 14.03 -12.46
N PHE A 137 12.98 14.44 -11.89
CA PHE A 137 13.35 14.01 -10.53
C PHE A 137 12.26 14.27 -9.49
N GLY A 138 11.75 15.49 -9.41
CA GLY A 138 10.71 15.85 -8.43
C GLY A 138 9.39 15.09 -8.68
N ILE A 139 9.01 14.98 -9.94
CA ILE A 139 7.80 14.25 -10.36
C ILE A 139 7.91 12.76 -9.99
N TYR A 140 9.04 12.12 -10.33
CA TYR A 140 9.26 10.70 -10.01
C TYR A 140 9.43 10.48 -8.52
N LEU A 141 10.05 11.39 -7.78
CA LEU A 141 10.10 11.33 -6.31
C LEU A 141 8.69 11.39 -5.71
N PHE A 142 7.83 12.28 -6.21
CA PHE A 142 6.45 12.36 -5.77
C PHE A 142 5.64 11.11 -6.11
N LYS A 143 5.66 10.66 -7.37
CA LYS A 143 4.98 9.43 -7.79
C LYS A 143 5.48 8.21 -7.00
N TYR A 144 6.80 8.12 -6.79
CA TYR A 144 7.43 7.12 -5.94
C TYR A 144 6.85 7.11 -4.52
N THR A 145 6.66 8.28 -3.90
CA THR A 145 6.04 8.35 -2.56
C THR A 145 4.58 7.88 -2.55
N LEU A 146 3.83 8.11 -3.63
CA LEU A 146 2.43 7.68 -3.74
C LEU A 146 2.31 6.16 -3.93
N ILE A 147 3.05 5.59 -4.88
CA ILE A 147 3.00 4.12 -5.11
C ILE A 147 3.45 3.36 -3.86
N PHE A 148 4.37 3.92 -3.05
CA PHE A 148 4.76 3.33 -1.78
C PHE A 148 3.55 3.21 -0.82
N GLN A 149 2.73 4.26 -0.72
CA GLN A 149 1.51 4.27 0.10
C GLN A 149 0.48 3.25 -0.41
N ASP A 150 0.32 3.14 -1.73
CA ASP A 150 -0.61 2.18 -2.34
C ASP A 150 -0.20 0.74 -2.03
N VAL A 151 1.09 0.41 -2.14
CA VAL A 151 1.60 -0.93 -1.79
C VAL A 151 1.37 -1.24 -0.31
N ASP A 152 1.69 -0.31 0.60
CA ASP A 152 1.46 -0.48 2.03
C ASP A 152 -0.04 -0.74 2.33
N ALA A 153 -0.95 0.02 1.69
CA ALA A 153 -2.39 -0.13 1.86
C ALA A 153 -2.91 -1.47 1.31
N VAL A 154 -2.53 -1.83 0.09
CA VAL A 154 -2.95 -3.10 -0.54
C VAL A 154 -2.41 -4.30 0.22
N LEU A 155 -1.19 -4.24 0.78
CA LEU A 155 -0.67 -5.29 1.64
C LEU A 155 -1.50 -5.47 2.91
N ALA A 156 -1.89 -4.37 3.56
CA ALA A 156 -2.74 -4.41 4.74
C ALA A 156 -4.10 -5.04 4.41
N ASP A 157 -4.77 -4.57 3.35
CA ASP A 157 -6.06 -5.08 2.88
C ASP A 157 -5.97 -6.57 2.51
N THR A 158 -4.91 -6.97 1.79
CA THR A 158 -4.72 -8.37 1.39
C THR A 158 -4.53 -9.30 2.59
N ASN A 159 -3.81 -8.87 3.64
CA ASN A 159 -3.69 -9.68 4.86
C ASN A 159 -5.06 -9.93 5.50
N LEU A 160 -5.87 -8.87 5.67
CA LEU A 160 -7.21 -8.96 6.26
C LEU A 160 -8.11 -9.91 5.46
N VAL A 161 -8.03 -9.83 4.14
CA VAL A 161 -8.82 -10.68 3.25
C VAL A 161 -8.40 -12.15 3.33
N PHE A 162 -7.11 -12.46 3.48
CA PHE A 162 -6.63 -13.82 3.75
C PHE A 162 -7.10 -14.35 5.12
N GLU A 163 -7.07 -13.51 6.16
CA GLU A 163 -7.54 -13.85 7.51
C GLU A 163 -9.05 -14.11 7.56
N SER A 164 -9.83 -13.41 6.73
CA SER A 164 -11.29 -13.55 6.66
C SER A 164 -11.79 -14.92 6.15
N LYS A 165 -10.88 -15.74 5.59
CA LYS A 165 -11.16 -17.02 4.91
C LYS A 165 -12.20 -16.91 3.78
N GLU A 166 -12.37 -15.74 3.16
CA GLU A 166 -13.36 -15.50 2.10
C GLU A 166 -13.22 -16.49 0.92
N PHE A 167 -11.99 -16.71 0.45
CA PHE A 167 -11.72 -17.69 -0.60
C PHE A 167 -12.20 -19.10 -0.22
N VAL A 168 -11.94 -19.53 1.01
CA VAL A 168 -12.31 -20.86 1.51
C VAL A 168 -13.82 -21.01 1.62
N LYS A 169 -14.55 -19.95 1.97
CA LYS A 169 -16.03 -19.96 2.00
C LYS A 169 -16.63 -20.20 0.61
N HIS A 170 -16.03 -19.65 -0.45
CA HIS A 170 -16.46 -19.94 -1.81
C HIS A 170 -16.16 -21.38 -2.23
N LEU A 171 -15.01 -21.92 -1.83
CA LEU A 171 -14.70 -23.33 -2.05
C LEU A 171 -15.65 -24.27 -1.32
N GLU A 172 -16.10 -23.91 -0.11
CA GLU A 172 -17.08 -24.70 0.65
C GLU A 172 -18.41 -24.86 -0.09
N ILE A 173 -18.92 -23.78 -0.70
CA ILE A 173 -20.17 -23.82 -1.49
C ILE A 173 -20.02 -24.78 -2.67
N ILE A 174 -18.88 -24.71 -3.36
CA ILE A 174 -18.55 -25.61 -4.47
C ILE A 174 -18.46 -27.06 -3.99
N ASP A 175 -17.79 -27.31 -2.87
CA ASP A 175 -17.63 -28.64 -2.27
C ASP A 175 -18.98 -29.24 -1.84
N LYS A 176 -19.83 -28.46 -1.18
CA LYS A 176 -21.19 -28.87 -0.80
C LYS A 176 -21.98 -29.34 -2.01
N ARG A 177 -21.94 -28.61 -3.12
CA ARG A 177 -22.61 -29.05 -4.36
C ARG A 177 -22.09 -30.41 -4.82
N LYS A 178 -20.77 -30.59 -4.86
CA LYS A 178 -20.13 -31.84 -5.30
C LYS A 178 -20.41 -33.03 -4.37
N SER A 179 -20.66 -32.76 -3.09
CA SER A 179 -21.14 -33.77 -2.13
C SER A 179 -22.62 -34.11 -2.24
N GLY A 180 -23.34 -33.57 -3.23
CA GLY A 180 -24.76 -33.88 -3.49
C GLY A 180 -25.74 -33.04 -2.66
N PHE A 181 -25.28 -32.00 -1.97
CA PHE A 181 -26.18 -31.05 -1.33
C PHE A 181 -26.92 -30.22 -2.38
N ASP A 182 -28.16 -29.85 -2.05
CA ASP A 182 -29.00 -29.02 -2.91
C ASP A 182 -28.58 -27.54 -2.81
N VAL A 183 -27.48 -27.23 -3.49
CA VAL A 183 -26.98 -25.86 -3.70
C VAL A 183 -27.42 -25.40 -5.09
N ASN A 184 -27.98 -24.19 -5.19
CA ASN A 184 -28.44 -23.63 -6.45
C ASN A 184 -27.27 -23.44 -7.44
N LEU A 185 -27.46 -23.83 -8.70
CA LEU A 185 -26.42 -23.71 -9.74
C LEU A 185 -25.89 -22.29 -9.92
N GLY A 186 -26.74 -21.26 -9.80
CA GLY A 186 -26.32 -19.86 -9.85
C GLY A 186 -25.47 -19.44 -8.65
N GLU A 187 -25.62 -20.08 -7.50
CA GLU A 187 -24.77 -19.86 -6.33
C GLU A 187 -23.39 -20.50 -6.50
N VAL A 188 -23.34 -21.70 -7.09
CA VAL A 188 -22.10 -22.38 -7.46
C VAL A 188 -21.33 -21.56 -8.49
N GLN A 189 -22.00 -21.07 -9.54
CA GLN A 189 -21.41 -20.20 -10.55
C GLN A 189 -20.81 -18.93 -9.92
N ARG A 190 -21.58 -18.23 -9.08
CA ARG A 190 -21.08 -17.03 -8.36
C ARG A 190 -19.85 -17.36 -7.50
N SER A 191 -19.83 -18.52 -6.87
CA SER A 191 -18.71 -18.93 -6.02
C SER A 191 -17.45 -19.27 -6.83
N ILE A 192 -17.61 -19.90 -8.00
CA ILE A 192 -16.50 -20.14 -8.94
C ILE A 192 -15.91 -18.79 -9.41
N ASP A 193 -16.76 -17.86 -9.85
CA ASP A 193 -16.33 -16.55 -10.30
C ASP A 193 -15.68 -15.73 -9.17
N ALA A 194 -16.23 -15.80 -7.96
CA ALA A 194 -15.70 -15.10 -6.80
C ALA A 194 -14.33 -15.65 -6.37
N ALA A 195 -14.16 -16.97 -6.33
CA ALA A 195 -12.87 -17.60 -6.04
C ALA A 195 -11.79 -17.19 -7.05
N TRP A 196 -12.14 -17.12 -8.34
CA TRP A 196 -11.22 -16.64 -9.37
C TRP A 196 -10.88 -15.16 -9.22
N LYS A 197 -11.90 -14.31 -9.06
CA LYS A 197 -11.73 -12.86 -8.88
C LYS A 197 -10.90 -12.55 -7.64
N PHE A 198 -11.10 -13.30 -6.56
CA PHE A 198 -10.30 -13.18 -5.34
C PHE A 198 -8.81 -13.31 -5.65
N LEU A 199 -8.39 -14.38 -6.33
CA LEU A 199 -6.99 -14.63 -6.64
C LEU A 199 -6.42 -13.57 -7.58
N LYS A 200 -7.19 -13.17 -8.59
CA LYS A 200 -6.77 -12.10 -9.52
C LYS A 200 -6.59 -10.76 -8.83
N SER A 201 -7.53 -10.37 -7.99
CA SER A 201 -7.51 -9.05 -7.35
C SER A 201 -6.45 -8.92 -6.27
N HIS A 202 -6.11 -9.99 -5.56
CA HIS A 202 -5.22 -9.93 -4.40
C HIS A 202 -3.81 -10.49 -4.66
N ILE A 203 -3.66 -11.48 -5.55
CA ILE A 203 -2.38 -12.15 -5.77
C ILE A 203 -1.72 -11.68 -7.05
N TYR A 204 -2.33 -11.97 -8.20
CA TYR A 204 -1.71 -11.70 -9.50
C TYR A 204 -2.77 -11.56 -10.60
N ASP A 205 -2.66 -10.51 -11.42
CA ASP A 205 -3.52 -10.30 -12.59
C ASP A 205 -2.68 -10.15 -13.86
N PRO A 206 -2.57 -11.19 -14.71
CA PRO A 206 -1.72 -11.12 -15.89
C PRO A 206 -2.17 -10.08 -16.93
N SER A 207 -3.44 -9.66 -16.88
CA SER A 207 -3.98 -8.65 -17.80
C SER A 207 -3.64 -7.21 -17.40
N ARG A 208 -3.18 -6.99 -16.16
CA ARG A 208 -2.91 -5.67 -15.58
C ARG A 208 -1.48 -5.48 -15.10
N ILE A 209 -0.52 -6.20 -15.67
CA ILE A 209 0.90 -6.00 -15.34
C ILE A 209 1.38 -4.70 -15.98
N THR A 210 1.88 -3.79 -15.14
CA THR A 210 2.51 -2.56 -15.58
C THR A 210 3.78 -2.86 -16.37
N LYS A 211 3.98 -2.15 -17.48
CA LYS A 211 5.20 -2.22 -18.28
C LYS A 211 5.99 -0.92 -18.13
N ALA A 212 7.31 -1.00 -18.26
CA ALA A 212 8.20 0.16 -18.08
C ALA A 212 7.82 1.32 -19.02
N GLU A 213 7.48 1.01 -20.28
CA GLU A 213 7.05 1.99 -21.28
C GLU A 213 5.73 2.71 -20.93
N ASN A 214 4.92 2.14 -20.04
CA ASN A 214 3.62 2.68 -19.66
C ASN A 214 3.70 3.59 -18.43
N LEU A 215 4.80 3.58 -17.67
CA LEU A 215 4.93 4.35 -16.41
C LEU A 215 4.56 5.83 -16.57
N ALA A 216 5.04 6.46 -17.65
CA ALA A 216 4.77 7.87 -17.91
C ALA A 216 3.26 8.19 -18.07
N ASN A 217 2.49 7.21 -18.53
CA ASN A 217 1.05 7.31 -18.78
C ASN A 217 0.19 6.83 -17.60
N ILE A 218 0.80 6.24 -16.57
CA ILE A 218 0.09 5.83 -15.37
C ILE A 218 -0.18 7.07 -14.51
N ASN A 219 -1.46 7.24 -14.19
CA ASN A 219 -1.91 8.31 -13.33
C ASN A 219 -1.87 7.84 -11.88
N ILE A 220 -0.76 8.13 -11.21
CA ILE A 220 -0.66 8.02 -9.76
C ILE A 220 -0.84 9.43 -9.22
N GLU A 221 -2.09 9.79 -9.01
CA GLU A 221 -2.50 11.04 -8.39
C GLU A 221 -2.97 10.77 -6.96
N SER A 222 -3.08 11.84 -6.17
CA SER A 222 -3.63 11.76 -4.82
C SER A 222 -5.12 11.36 -4.78
N ASP A 223 -5.81 11.41 -5.93
CA ASP A 223 -7.19 10.95 -6.04
C ASP A 223 -7.23 9.42 -6.20
N LYS A 224 -7.69 8.74 -5.14
CA LYS A 224 -7.83 7.28 -5.08
C LYS A 224 -8.76 6.71 -6.16
N ASN A 225 -9.63 7.53 -6.78
CA ASN A 225 -10.58 7.07 -7.78
C ASN A 225 -10.03 7.09 -9.22
N SER A 226 -8.82 7.63 -9.45
CA SER A 226 -8.27 7.83 -10.80
C SER A 226 -7.12 6.87 -11.16
N HIS A 227 -6.79 5.93 -10.28
CA HIS A 227 -5.69 4.97 -10.49
C HIS A 227 -6.06 3.96 -11.58
N ASN A 228 -5.17 3.78 -12.54
CA ASN A 228 -5.36 2.86 -13.67
C ASN A 228 -4.46 1.61 -13.63
N HIS A 229 -3.92 1.27 -12.45
CA HIS A 229 -3.03 0.13 -12.25
C HIS A 229 -3.68 -1.06 -11.51
N SER A 230 -2.93 -2.14 -11.32
CA SER A 230 -3.39 -3.36 -10.63
C SER A 230 -3.19 -3.28 -9.12
N HIS A 231 -4.18 -3.75 -8.35
CA HIS A 231 -4.04 -3.93 -6.90
C HIS A 231 -3.65 -5.37 -6.50
N ALA A 232 -3.32 -6.22 -7.48
CA ALA A 232 -2.77 -7.54 -7.19
C ALA A 232 -1.35 -7.37 -6.63
N ILE A 233 -1.03 -8.00 -5.50
CA ILE A 233 0.19 -7.66 -4.77
C ILE A 233 1.48 -7.92 -5.56
N VAL A 234 1.53 -9.00 -6.35
CA VAL A 234 2.68 -9.30 -7.20
C VAL A 234 2.85 -8.22 -8.29
N ASN A 235 1.75 -7.75 -8.86
CA ASN A 235 1.77 -6.71 -9.88
C ASN A 235 2.20 -5.36 -9.30
N LEU A 236 1.63 -4.99 -8.15
CA LEU A 236 1.82 -3.68 -7.55
C LEU A 236 3.24 -3.52 -6.97
N THR A 237 3.77 -4.57 -6.33
CA THR A 237 5.17 -4.57 -5.87
C THR A 237 6.14 -4.52 -7.06
N TYR A 238 5.84 -5.21 -8.15
CA TYR A 238 6.63 -5.10 -9.37
C TYR A 238 6.58 -3.68 -9.97
N GLU A 239 5.40 -3.07 -10.04
CA GLU A 239 5.25 -1.69 -10.48
C GLU A 239 6.06 -0.72 -9.61
N MET A 240 6.05 -0.91 -8.29
CA MET A 240 6.90 -0.15 -7.37
C MET A 240 8.40 -0.28 -7.72
N GLY A 241 8.83 -1.48 -8.12
CA GLY A 241 10.18 -1.69 -8.65
C GLY A 241 10.47 -0.88 -9.91
N LEU A 242 9.51 -0.79 -10.82
CA LEU A 242 9.65 -0.01 -12.06
C LEU A 242 9.74 1.49 -11.78
N TRP A 243 8.89 2.01 -10.88
CA TRP A 243 8.96 3.39 -10.41
C TRP A 243 10.30 3.70 -9.73
N HIS A 244 10.81 2.75 -8.93
CA HIS A 244 12.11 2.90 -8.30
C HIS A 244 13.24 3.03 -9.32
N GLU A 245 13.31 2.15 -10.32
CA GLU A 245 14.34 2.24 -11.36
C GLU A 245 14.26 3.55 -12.13
N GLU A 246 13.06 3.98 -12.50
CA GLU A 246 12.88 5.21 -13.25
C GLU A 246 13.25 6.44 -12.42
N PHE A 247 12.87 6.48 -11.14
CA PHE A 247 13.31 7.51 -10.21
C PHE A 247 14.84 7.54 -10.06
N MET A 248 15.49 6.38 -9.93
CA MET A 248 16.94 6.31 -9.76
C MET A 248 17.72 6.78 -11.01
N LYS A 249 17.18 6.60 -12.22
CA LYS A 249 17.76 7.17 -13.45
C LYS A 249 17.81 8.70 -13.42
N HIS A 250 16.77 9.34 -12.87
CA HIS A 250 16.71 10.79 -12.73
C HIS A 250 17.55 11.29 -11.55
N ASN A 251 17.56 10.54 -10.44
CA ASN A 251 18.42 10.80 -9.28
C ASN A 251 19.89 10.94 -9.71
N ALA A 252 20.43 9.94 -10.43
CA ALA A 252 21.83 9.95 -10.86
C ALA A 252 22.23 11.18 -11.70
N LYS A 253 21.26 11.84 -12.36
CA LYS A 253 21.51 13.03 -13.20
C LYS A 253 21.31 14.34 -12.46
N GLN A 254 20.38 14.40 -11.50
CA GLN A 254 19.86 15.66 -10.96
C GLN A 254 20.11 15.83 -9.45
N LEU A 255 20.65 14.82 -8.76
CA LEU A 255 20.91 14.88 -7.31
C LEU A 255 21.79 16.08 -6.91
N LYS A 256 22.87 16.33 -7.66
CA LYS A 256 23.77 17.48 -7.40
C LYS A 256 23.06 18.83 -7.55
N ASP A 257 22.12 18.94 -8.47
CA ASP A 257 21.33 20.16 -8.65
C ASP A 257 20.33 20.34 -7.50
N PHE A 258 19.73 19.24 -7.02
CA PHE A 258 18.85 19.23 -5.85
C PHE A 258 19.59 19.69 -4.59
N GLU A 259 20.79 19.14 -4.34
CA GLU A 259 21.69 19.54 -3.26
C GLU A 259 22.12 21.01 -3.35
N ALA A 260 22.59 21.42 -4.52
CA ALA A 260 23.05 22.79 -4.74
C ALA A 260 21.90 23.80 -4.58
N ASP A 261 20.70 23.49 -5.02
CA ASP A 261 19.55 24.36 -4.83
C ASP A 261 19.07 24.38 -3.37
N PHE A 262 19.18 23.27 -2.65
CA PHE A 262 18.89 23.24 -1.21
C PHE A 262 19.88 24.11 -0.43
N ALA A 263 21.18 24.01 -0.72
CA ALA A 263 22.20 24.85 -0.11
C ALA A 263 21.96 26.35 -0.33
N LYS A 264 21.41 26.74 -1.49
CA LYS A 264 21.06 28.13 -1.80
C LYS A 264 19.88 28.65 -0.98
N ILE A 265 18.98 27.80 -0.49
CA ILE A 265 17.86 28.28 0.33
C ILE A 265 18.24 28.48 1.80
N ILE A 266 19.29 27.82 2.30
CA ILE A 266 19.71 27.91 3.72
C ILE A 266 19.92 29.37 4.17
N PRO A 267 20.65 30.25 3.43
CA PRO A 267 20.80 31.66 3.83
C PRO A 267 19.51 32.47 3.84
N ASN A 268 18.44 31.95 3.23
CA ASN A 268 17.12 32.58 3.19
C ASN A 268 16.24 32.15 4.37
N ILE A 269 16.65 31.20 5.21
CA ILE A 269 15.93 30.80 6.42
C ILE A 269 16.47 31.65 7.57
N VAL A 270 15.95 32.87 7.68
CA VAL A 270 16.38 33.85 8.70
C VAL A 270 15.48 33.77 9.93
N ASP A 271 14.17 33.74 9.71
CA ASP A 271 13.20 33.54 10.77
C ASP A 271 12.94 32.04 10.97
N ASN A 272 13.18 31.56 12.18
CA ASN A 272 12.87 30.19 12.59
C ASN A 272 12.29 30.20 14.01
N ILE A 273 11.12 30.79 14.14
CA ILE A 273 10.47 31.12 15.41
C ILE A 273 10.16 29.84 16.19
N ASN A 274 9.78 28.79 15.46
CA ASN A 274 9.41 27.50 16.03
C ASN A 274 10.58 26.51 16.14
N HIS A 275 11.82 26.95 15.92
CA HIS A 275 13.02 26.09 15.95
C HIS A 275 12.87 24.82 15.10
N ILE A 276 12.33 24.96 13.89
CA ILE A 276 12.10 23.87 12.94
C ILE A 276 13.45 23.32 12.45
N GLU A 277 13.75 22.08 12.81
CA GLU A 277 14.95 21.36 12.36
C GLU A 277 14.70 20.68 11.01
N TYR A 278 15.05 21.31 9.88
CA TYR A 278 14.80 20.75 8.54
C TYR A 278 16.02 20.04 7.93
N GLU A 279 17.23 20.38 8.38
CA GLU A 279 18.50 19.92 7.82
C GLU A 279 18.71 18.41 8.00
N ASP A 280 18.34 17.86 9.16
CA ASP A 280 18.43 16.41 9.42
C ASP A 280 17.57 15.58 8.46
N ASN A 281 16.40 16.08 8.08
CA ASN A 281 15.55 15.41 7.11
C ASN A 281 16.17 15.44 5.72
N PHE A 282 16.74 16.58 5.32
CA PHE A 282 17.46 16.67 4.05
C PHE A 282 18.69 15.76 4.01
N LYS A 283 19.49 15.74 5.09
CA LYS A 283 20.67 14.87 5.21
C LYS A 283 20.31 13.39 5.05
N LYS A 284 19.22 12.93 5.68
CA LYS A 284 18.75 11.55 5.52
C LYS A 284 18.27 11.25 4.11
N ILE A 285 17.65 12.22 3.43
CA ILE A 285 17.26 12.07 2.01
C ILE A 285 18.52 11.88 1.16
N ASP A 286 19.49 12.80 1.32
CA ASP A 286 20.77 12.74 0.62
C ASP A 286 21.51 11.43 0.86
N GLU A 287 21.69 11.00 2.11
CA GLU A 287 22.35 9.73 2.45
C GLU A 287 21.75 8.51 1.72
N ILE A 288 20.42 8.47 1.55
CA ILE A 288 19.75 7.38 0.83
C ILE A 288 19.93 7.53 -0.69
N LEU A 289 19.78 8.74 -1.22
CA LEU A 289 19.87 9.00 -2.66
C LEU A 289 21.30 8.89 -3.20
N SER A 290 22.29 9.23 -2.38
CA SER A 290 23.73 9.11 -2.65
C SER A 290 24.26 7.68 -2.45
N GLY A 291 23.50 6.81 -1.79
CA GLY A 291 23.87 5.41 -1.55
C GLY A 291 23.84 4.52 -2.79
N ASP A 292 24.36 3.29 -2.66
CA ASP A 292 24.20 2.26 -3.69
C ASP A 292 22.74 1.81 -3.74
N ASN A 293 22.05 2.20 -4.81
CA ASN A 293 20.64 1.91 -5.05
C ASN A 293 20.40 0.69 -5.94
N SER A 294 21.44 -0.11 -6.20
CA SER A 294 21.32 -1.34 -6.98
C SER A 294 20.42 -2.38 -6.32
N TRP A 295 19.76 -3.17 -7.16
CA TRP A 295 18.97 -4.30 -6.73
C TRP A 295 19.87 -5.39 -6.16
N THR A 296 19.45 -5.95 -5.03
CA THR A 296 20.06 -7.15 -4.48
C THR A 296 19.05 -8.29 -4.48
N ASN A 297 19.54 -9.52 -4.37
CA ASN A 297 18.67 -10.70 -4.28
C ASN A 297 17.66 -10.64 -3.12
N LYS A 298 17.91 -9.81 -2.09
CA LYS A 298 17.05 -9.69 -0.91
C LYS A 298 15.83 -8.78 -1.08
N TYR A 299 15.89 -7.81 -2.00
CA TYR A 299 14.83 -6.80 -2.13
C TYR A 299 14.53 -6.41 -3.59
N ASN A 300 14.93 -7.23 -4.56
CA ASN A 300 14.63 -6.97 -5.97
C ASN A 300 13.14 -7.18 -6.27
N LEU A 301 12.39 -6.08 -6.33
CA LEU A 301 10.95 -6.09 -6.63
C LEU A 301 10.65 -6.49 -8.09
N LEU A 302 11.65 -6.44 -8.97
CA LEU A 302 11.52 -6.80 -10.39
C LEU A 302 11.80 -8.28 -10.65
N LYS A 303 11.79 -9.11 -9.61
CA LYS A 303 12.06 -10.54 -9.73
C LYS A 303 10.97 -11.24 -10.55
N GLN A 304 11.29 -11.57 -11.79
CA GLN A 304 10.38 -12.20 -12.75
C GLN A 304 9.78 -13.52 -12.23
N SER A 305 10.52 -14.27 -11.40
CA SER A 305 10.04 -15.53 -10.83
C SER A 305 8.72 -15.38 -10.06
N LEU A 306 8.48 -14.24 -9.38
CA LEU A 306 7.23 -14.01 -8.65
C LEU A 306 6.02 -13.92 -9.59
N GLN A 307 6.19 -13.31 -10.77
CA GLN A 307 5.14 -13.24 -11.79
C GLN A 307 4.93 -14.60 -12.48
N GLU A 308 6.01 -15.32 -12.74
CA GLU A 308 5.96 -16.66 -13.33
C GLU A 308 5.23 -17.64 -12.41
N ASP A 309 5.56 -17.63 -11.11
CA ASP A 309 4.88 -18.40 -10.07
C ASP A 309 3.39 -18.02 -10.01
N GLY A 310 3.09 -16.72 -9.93
CA GLY A 310 1.70 -16.22 -9.92
C GLY A 310 0.90 -16.69 -11.13
N LYS A 311 1.45 -16.55 -12.34
CA LYS A 311 0.81 -17.00 -13.58
C LYS A 311 0.57 -18.50 -13.58
N SER A 312 1.58 -19.28 -13.19
CA SER A 312 1.52 -20.73 -13.15
C SER A 312 0.43 -21.22 -12.19
N LEU A 313 0.36 -20.64 -10.99
CA LEU A 313 -0.64 -20.98 -9.98
C LEU A 313 -2.06 -20.63 -10.42
N LEU A 314 -2.26 -19.44 -11.01
CA LEU A 314 -3.56 -19.05 -11.55
C LEU A 314 -4.02 -20.01 -12.66
N LEU A 315 -3.13 -20.42 -13.56
CA LEU A 315 -3.46 -21.40 -14.60
C LEU A 315 -3.88 -22.76 -14.01
N LYS A 316 -3.12 -23.28 -13.03
CA LYS A 316 -3.47 -24.54 -12.34
C LYS A 316 -4.85 -24.47 -11.70
N ILE A 317 -5.16 -23.38 -10.99
CA ILE A 317 -6.44 -23.22 -10.31
C ILE A 317 -7.58 -23.02 -11.31
N LYS A 318 -7.35 -22.24 -12.38
CA LYS A 318 -8.31 -22.07 -13.47
C LYS A 318 -8.71 -23.41 -14.07
N ASP A 319 -7.76 -24.26 -14.41
CA ASP A 319 -8.03 -25.59 -14.99
C ASP A 319 -8.90 -26.46 -14.06
N LEU A 320 -8.72 -26.35 -12.74
CA LEU A 320 -9.53 -27.06 -11.75
C LEU A 320 -10.95 -26.49 -11.66
N LEU A 321 -11.11 -25.16 -11.65
CA LEU A 321 -12.41 -24.50 -11.66
C LEU A 321 -13.20 -24.79 -12.95
N GLU A 322 -12.54 -24.84 -14.11
CA GLU A 322 -13.17 -25.20 -15.38
C GLU A 322 -13.67 -26.65 -15.40
N LYS A 323 -12.92 -27.58 -14.78
CA LYS A 323 -13.36 -28.98 -14.62
C LYS A 323 -14.60 -29.08 -13.73
N ILE A 324 -14.62 -28.37 -12.62
CA ILE A 324 -15.78 -28.28 -11.72
C ILE A 324 -17.00 -27.74 -12.48
N ALA A 325 -16.84 -26.63 -13.21
CA ALA A 325 -17.90 -26.03 -13.99
C ALA A 325 -18.41 -26.95 -15.12
N LYS A 326 -17.51 -27.73 -15.73
CA LYS A 326 -17.88 -28.73 -16.75
C LYS A 326 -18.81 -29.80 -16.22
N GLU A 327 -18.47 -30.37 -15.08
CA GLU A 327 -19.28 -31.42 -14.45
C GLU A 327 -20.67 -30.93 -14.05
N ASP A 328 -20.80 -29.63 -13.72
CA ASP A 328 -22.07 -29.02 -13.33
C ASP A 328 -22.81 -28.35 -14.52
N ASN A 329 -22.30 -28.51 -15.75
CA ASN A 329 -22.82 -27.88 -16.98
C ASN A 329 -22.87 -26.33 -16.96
N LEU A 330 -21.93 -25.68 -16.26
CA LEU A 330 -21.84 -24.23 -16.07
C LEU A 330 -20.81 -23.53 -17.00
N GLN A 331 -20.20 -24.25 -17.94
CA GLN A 331 -19.02 -23.76 -18.69
C GLN A 331 -19.24 -22.47 -19.49
N LYS A 332 -20.47 -22.24 -19.97
CA LYS A 332 -20.80 -21.06 -20.77
C LYS A 332 -21.08 -19.82 -19.93
N ASP A 333 -21.19 -19.98 -18.61
CA ASP A 333 -21.70 -18.97 -17.70
C ASP A 333 -20.62 -18.47 -16.71
N ILE A 334 -19.41 -19.06 -16.72
CA ILE A 334 -18.29 -18.66 -15.85
C ILE A 334 -17.32 -17.71 -16.55
N SER A 335 -16.79 -16.73 -15.81
CA SER A 335 -15.89 -15.69 -16.33
C SER A 335 -14.45 -15.85 -15.82
N LEU A 336 -13.73 -16.83 -16.36
CA LEU A 336 -12.34 -17.18 -15.96
C LEU A 336 -11.26 -16.60 -16.90
N ASN A 337 -11.39 -15.33 -17.26
CA ASN A 337 -10.42 -14.66 -18.12
C ASN A 337 -9.10 -14.41 -17.38
N LEU A 338 -7.97 -14.73 -18.03
CA LEU A 338 -6.64 -14.33 -17.59
C LEU A 338 -6.48 -12.82 -17.70
#